data_AF-A0A7V3UJF4-F1
#
_entry.id   AF-A0A7V3UJF4-F1
#
_cell.length_a   1.000
_cell.length_b   1.000
_cell.length_c   1.000
_cell.angle_alpha   90.00
_cell.angle_beta   90.00
_cell.angle_gamma   90.00
#
_symmetry.space_group_name_H-M   'P 1'
#
loop_
_entity.id
_entity.type
_entity.pdbx_description
1 polymer ?
#
loop_
_entity_poly.entity_id
_entity_poly.type
_entity_poly.pdbx_seq_one_letter_code
_entity_poly.pdbx_strand_id
1 'polypeptide(L)'
;MISFSGWFSKDLAMDLGTANILIYMKGRGIVVNEPSVVTLEVKANKVLAVGKEAKEMLGKAPEHVKVIRPLKDGVISDFRVTEEMLRYFIKKVYNRRHLFIRPRIIVAVPSGITEVEKKAVKDS
;
A
#
# COMPACT_ATOMS: atom_id res chain seq x y z
N MET A 1 34.54 2.27 10.48
CA MET A 1 34.09 1.27 9.48
C MET A 1 32.99 1.90 8.63
N ILE A 2 33.29 2.24 7.39
CA ILE A 2 32.27 2.74 6.45
C ILE A 2 31.49 1.50 6.00
N SER A 3 30.22 1.40 6.40
CA SER A 3 29.36 0.29 6.00
C SER A 3 29.02 0.40 4.50
N PHE A 4 29.53 -0.54 3.70
CA PHE A 4 29.16 -0.71 2.30
C PHE A 4 27.69 -1.16 2.10
N SER A 5 26.92 -1.40 3.18
CA SER A 5 25.52 -1.85 3.05
C SER A 5 24.55 -0.75 2.56
N GLY A 6 24.94 0.53 2.63
CA GLY A 6 24.09 1.66 2.24
C GLY A 6 23.84 1.81 0.74
N TRP A 7 24.63 1.14 -0.11
CA TRP A 7 24.43 1.16 -1.58
C TRP A 7 23.38 0.14 -2.04
N PHE A 8 23.14 -0.90 -1.25
CA PHE A 8 22.17 -1.97 -1.56
C PHE A 8 20.88 -1.90 -0.73
N SER A 9 20.73 -0.90 0.16
CA SER A 9 19.45 -0.70 0.87
C SER A 9 18.39 -0.19 -0.11
N LYS A 10 17.44 -1.07 -0.43
CA LYS A 10 16.23 -0.73 -1.18
C LYS A 10 15.31 0.09 -0.27
N ASP A 11 15.70 1.32 0.07
CA ASP A 11 14.86 2.23 0.85
C ASP A 11 13.68 2.68 -0.03
N LEU A 12 12.47 2.71 0.55
CA LEU A 12 11.26 3.16 -0.13
C LEU A 12 10.68 4.40 0.53
N ALA A 13 10.06 5.24 -0.29
CA ALA A 13 9.08 6.23 0.15
C ALA A 13 7.73 5.90 -0.51
N MET A 14 6.67 5.87 0.29
CA MET A 14 5.30 5.63 -0.16
C MET A 14 4.46 6.87 0.10
N ASP A 15 3.64 7.25 -0.88
CA ASP A 15 2.64 8.30 -0.76
C ASP A 15 1.25 7.68 -0.78
N LEU A 16 0.50 7.82 0.32
CA LEU A 16 -0.83 7.28 0.48
C LEU A 16 -1.89 8.30 0.04
N GLY A 17 -1.97 8.53 -1.25
CA GLY A 17 -3.00 9.39 -1.84
C GLY A 17 -4.38 8.74 -1.82
N THR A 18 -5.43 9.55 -1.72
CA THR A 18 -6.84 9.08 -1.82
C THR A 18 -7.17 8.52 -3.22
N ALA A 19 -6.47 8.99 -4.25
CA ALA A 19 -6.66 8.57 -5.62
C ALA A 19 -5.68 7.47 -6.04
N ASN A 20 -4.38 7.66 -5.74
CA ASN A 20 -3.31 6.77 -6.16
C ASN A 20 -2.28 6.59 -5.05
N ILE A 21 -1.65 5.41 -5.05
CA ILE A 21 -0.45 5.08 -4.30
C ILE A 21 0.75 5.26 -5.22
N LEU A 22 1.73 6.03 -4.75
CA LEU A 22 3.04 6.13 -5.39
C LEU A 22 4.09 5.51 -4.50
N ILE A 23 5.02 4.77 -5.09
CA ILE A 23 6.18 4.23 -4.38
C ILE A 23 7.43 4.65 -5.14
N TYR A 24 8.30 5.38 -4.44
CA TYR A 24 9.63 5.73 -4.89
C TYR A 24 10.64 4.77 -4.25
N MET A 25 11.59 4.28 -5.06
CA MET A 25 12.72 3.51 -4.57
C MET A 25 14.03 4.27 -4.82
N LYS A 26 14.83 4.39 -3.76
CA LYS A 26 16.13 5.06 -3.82
C LYS A 26 16.99 4.43 -4.93
N GLY A 27 17.49 5.27 -5.84
CA GLY A 27 18.32 4.84 -6.97
C GLY A 27 17.55 4.23 -8.15
N ARG A 28 16.21 4.14 -8.10
CA ARG A 28 15.40 3.72 -9.26
C ARG A 28 14.29 4.69 -9.67
N GLY A 29 13.83 5.56 -8.76
CA GLY A 29 12.71 6.45 -9.05
C GLY A 29 11.36 5.86 -8.66
N ILE A 30 10.28 6.32 -9.29
CA ILE A 30 8.92 5.83 -9.07
C ILE A 30 8.79 4.42 -9.66
N VAL A 31 8.52 3.43 -8.80
CA VAL A 31 8.36 2.02 -9.18
C VAL A 31 6.92 1.53 -9.11
N VAL A 32 6.03 2.27 -8.43
CA VAL A 32 4.59 2.04 -8.41
C VAL A 32 3.87 3.37 -8.58
N ASN A 33 2.86 3.37 -9.42
CA ASN A 33 1.85 4.43 -9.55
C ASN A 33 0.53 3.74 -9.90
N GLU A 34 -0.28 3.45 -8.89
CA GLU A 34 -1.50 2.66 -9.03
C GLU A 34 -2.66 3.24 -8.22
N PRO A 35 -3.91 3.01 -8.64
CA PRO A 35 -5.08 3.48 -7.90
C PRO A 35 -5.11 3.00 -6.45
N SER A 36 -5.55 3.84 -5.53
CA SER A 36 -5.81 3.49 -4.12
C SER A 36 -7.17 2.78 -3.99
N VAL A 37 -7.30 1.64 -4.67
CA VAL A 37 -8.55 0.88 -4.80
C VAL A 37 -8.29 -0.57 -4.41
N VAL A 38 -9.24 -1.14 -3.68
CA VAL A 38 -9.21 -2.53 -3.22
C VAL A 38 -10.53 -3.20 -3.53
N THR A 39 -10.47 -4.44 -3.99
CA THR A 39 -11.64 -5.29 -4.17
C THR A 39 -11.67 -6.39 -3.12
N LEU A 40 -12.84 -6.59 -2.51
CA LEU A 40 -13.06 -7.52 -1.41
C LEU A 40 -14.21 -8.48 -1.72
N GLU A 41 -14.10 -9.73 -1.29
CA GLU A 41 -15.25 -10.62 -1.13
C GLU A 41 -16.03 -10.22 0.12
N VAL A 42 -17.34 -9.95 0.00
CA VAL A 42 -18.16 -9.38 1.09
C VAL A 42 -18.27 -10.32 2.29
N LYS A 43 -18.48 -11.62 2.06
CA LYS A 43 -18.71 -12.59 3.15
C LYS A 43 -17.45 -12.90 3.95
N ALA A 44 -16.34 -13.15 3.25
CA ALA A 44 -15.07 -13.47 3.88
C ALA A 44 -14.26 -12.23 4.29
N ASN A 45 -14.65 -11.05 3.80
CA ASN A 45 -13.89 -9.81 3.92
C ASN A 45 -12.44 -9.95 3.43
N LYS A 46 -12.27 -10.76 2.38
CA LYS A 46 -10.99 -11.16 1.83
C LYS A 46 -10.62 -10.23 0.67
N VAL A 47 -9.41 -9.68 0.70
CA VAL A 47 -8.86 -8.93 -0.43
C VAL A 47 -8.66 -9.86 -1.63
N LEU A 48 -9.28 -9.50 -2.75
CA LEU A 48 -9.21 -10.21 -4.03
C LEU A 48 -8.22 -9.55 -4.99
N ALA A 49 -8.23 -8.22 -5.05
CA ALA A 49 -7.37 -7.43 -5.92
C ALA A 49 -7.08 -6.07 -5.29
N VAL A 50 -5.96 -5.47 -5.69
CA VAL A 50 -5.51 -4.14 -5.26
C VAL A 50 -4.99 -3.37 -6.47
N GLY A 51 -5.13 -2.05 -6.48
CA GLY A 51 -4.54 -1.22 -7.52
C GLY A 51 -5.36 -1.20 -8.80
N LYS A 52 -4.68 -1.38 -9.94
CA LYS A 52 -5.33 -1.33 -11.27
C LYS A 52 -6.36 -2.43 -11.44
N GLU A 53 -6.04 -3.66 -11.05
CA GLU A 53 -6.94 -4.82 -11.12
C GLU A 53 -8.23 -4.58 -10.32
N ALA A 54 -8.11 -3.97 -9.14
CA ALA A 54 -9.28 -3.61 -8.34
C ALA A 54 -10.12 -2.51 -9.00
N LYS A 55 -9.47 -1.49 -9.57
CA LYS A 55 -10.17 -0.39 -10.27
C LYS A 55 -10.93 -0.87 -11.51
N GLU A 56 -10.42 -1.87 -12.23
CA GLU A 56 -11.09 -2.43 -13.42
C GLU A 56 -12.43 -3.10 -13.10
N MET A 57 -12.63 -3.53 -11.85
CA MET A 57 -13.87 -4.12 -11.35
C MET A 57 -14.94 -3.08 -10.99
N LEU A 58 -14.60 -1.78 -10.98
CA LEU A 58 -15.56 -0.74 -10.64
C LEU A 58 -16.72 -0.71 -11.66
N GLY A 59 -17.95 -0.81 -11.16
CA GLY A 59 -19.15 -0.90 -12.00
C GLY A 59 -19.35 -2.23 -12.73
N LYS A 60 -18.47 -3.22 -12.50
CA LYS A 60 -18.52 -4.56 -13.11
C LYS A 60 -18.51 -5.70 -12.08
N ALA A 61 -18.27 -5.39 -10.81
CA ALA A 61 -18.20 -6.38 -9.74
C ALA A 61 -19.56 -7.06 -9.53
N PRO A 62 -19.60 -8.39 -9.36
CA PRO A 62 -20.82 -9.09 -8.96
C PRO A 62 -21.22 -8.72 -7.52
N GLU A 63 -22.47 -8.98 -7.12
CA GLU A 63 -23.01 -8.53 -5.82
C GLU A 63 -22.21 -9.00 -4.59
N HIS A 64 -21.55 -10.15 -4.66
CA HIS A 64 -20.74 -10.68 -3.56
C HIS A 64 -19.33 -10.06 -3.46
N VAL A 65 -19.01 -9.10 -4.34
CA VAL A 65 -17.72 -8.43 -4.44
C VAL A 65 -17.91 -6.92 -4.31
N LYS A 66 -17.14 -6.31 -3.42
CA LYS A 66 -17.17 -4.86 -3.18
C LYS A 66 -15.86 -4.21 -3.60
N VAL A 67 -15.94 -3.16 -4.41
CA VAL A 67 -14.80 -2.31 -4.76
C VAL A 67 -14.83 -1.08 -3.86
N ILE A 68 -13.75 -0.79 -3.15
CA ILE A 68 -13.67 0.32 -2.21
C ILE A 68 -12.37 1.12 -2.38
N ARG A 69 -12.42 2.39 -1.97
CA ARG A 69 -11.25 3.23 -1.73
C ARG A 69 -11.07 3.38 -0.22
N PRO A 70 -10.05 2.75 0.37
CA PRO A 70 -9.89 2.77 1.82
C PRO A 70 -9.28 4.10 2.34
N LEU A 71 -8.80 4.94 1.43
CA LEU A 71 -8.33 6.30 1.68
C LEU A 71 -9.30 7.29 1.02
N LYS A 72 -9.95 8.14 1.81
CA LYS A 72 -10.95 9.08 1.31
C LYS A 72 -10.91 10.38 2.10
N ASP A 73 -11.08 11.52 1.42
CA ASP A 73 -11.19 12.85 2.04
C ASP A 73 -10.07 13.17 3.06
N GLY A 74 -8.86 12.68 2.80
CA GLY A 74 -7.71 12.91 3.68
C GLY A 74 -7.70 12.08 4.96
N VAL A 75 -8.51 11.02 5.05
CA VAL A 75 -8.55 10.07 6.17
C VAL A 75 -8.45 8.61 5.71
N ILE A 76 -8.15 7.72 6.65
CA ILE A 76 -8.25 6.27 6.47
C ILE A 76 -9.68 5.86 6.84
N SER A 77 -10.49 5.46 5.85
CA SER A 77 -11.89 5.05 6.09
C SER A 77 -12.03 3.57 6.46
N ASP A 78 -11.04 2.75 6.11
CA ASP A 78 -10.96 1.34 6.52
C ASP A 78 -9.50 0.97 6.78
N PHE A 79 -9.16 0.82 8.05
CA PHE A 79 -7.79 0.58 8.49
C PHE A 79 -7.27 -0.78 8.02
N ARG A 80 -8.03 -1.86 8.23
CA ARG A 80 -7.60 -3.22 7.89
C ARG A 80 -7.41 -3.38 6.39
N VAL A 81 -8.28 -2.76 5.59
CA VAL A 81 -8.13 -2.77 4.13
C VAL A 81 -6.91 -1.96 3.69
N THR A 82 -6.65 -0.82 4.33
CA THR A 82 -5.46 -0.01 4.06
C THR A 82 -4.19 -0.79 4.37
N GLU A 83 -4.15 -1.51 5.49
CA GLU A 83 -3.04 -2.38 5.87
C GLU A 83 -2.78 -3.46 4.80
N GLU A 84 -3.81 -4.19 4.38
CA GLU A 84 -3.64 -5.22 3.33
C GLU A 84 -3.20 -4.61 1.99
N MET A 85 -3.71 -3.42 1.63
CA MET A 85 -3.28 -2.66 0.45
C MET A 85 -1.79 -2.29 0.53
N LEU A 86 -1.33 -1.79 1.68
CA LEU A 86 0.08 -1.47 1.92
C LEU A 86 0.94 -2.73 1.81
N ARG A 87 0.55 -3.83 2.48
CA ARG A 87 1.24 -5.12 2.41
C ARG A 87 1.34 -5.63 0.98
N TYR A 88 0.27 -5.52 0.18
CA TYR A 88 0.28 -5.88 -1.24
C TYR A 88 1.33 -5.07 -2.01
N PHE A 89 1.31 -3.74 -1.87
CA PHE A 89 2.23 -2.86 -2.61
C PHE A 89 3.70 -3.05 -2.21
N ILE A 90 3.98 -3.25 -0.92
CA ILE A 90 5.33 -3.58 -0.44
C ILE A 90 5.80 -4.92 -1.03
N LYS A 91 4.95 -5.96 -1.00
CA LYS A 91 5.27 -7.27 -1.59
C LYS A 91 5.47 -7.17 -3.11
N LYS A 92 4.71 -6.32 -3.80
CA LYS A 92 4.84 -6.07 -5.24
C LYS A 92 6.22 -5.53 -5.61
N VAL A 93 6.79 -4.67 -4.76
CA VAL A 93 8.14 -4.10 -4.95
C VAL A 93 9.24 -5.08 -4.49
N TYR A 94 9.06 -5.76 -3.36
CA TYR A 94 10.01 -6.75 -2.85
C TYR A 94 9.70 -8.16 -3.35
N ASN A 95 10.29 -8.52 -4.48
CA ASN A 95 10.24 -9.89 -4.98
C ASN A 95 10.86 -10.89 -3.98
N ARG A 96 10.37 -12.15 -3.92
CA ARG A 96 10.72 -13.15 -2.88
C ARG A 96 12.23 -13.38 -2.64
N ARG A 97 13.09 -13.08 -3.61
CA ARG A 97 14.56 -13.21 -3.48
C ARG A 97 15.20 -12.25 -2.46
N HIS A 98 14.46 -11.29 -1.92
CA HIS A 98 14.96 -10.27 -0.99
C HIS A 98 14.47 -10.43 0.46
N LEU A 99 13.97 -11.62 0.83
CA LEU A 99 13.42 -11.93 2.16
C LEU A 99 14.39 -11.74 3.34
N PHE A 100 15.71 -11.63 3.10
CA PHE A 100 16.72 -11.43 4.14
C PHE A 100 17.01 -9.95 4.46
N ILE A 101 16.37 -9.01 3.76
CA ILE A 101 16.60 -7.57 3.96
C ILE A 101 15.36 -6.98 4.64
N ARG A 102 15.55 -6.24 5.74
CA ARG A 102 14.51 -5.40 6.34
C ARG A 102 14.60 -4.00 5.74
N PRO A 103 13.77 -3.65 4.74
CA PRO A 103 13.86 -2.34 4.13
C PRO A 103 13.40 -1.24 5.08
N ARG A 104 13.98 -0.06 4.92
CA ARG A 104 13.44 1.16 5.54
C ARG A 104 12.41 1.76 4.62
N ILE A 105 11.21 1.99 5.13
CA ILE A 105 10.09 2.54 4.39
C ILE A 105 9.65 3.81 5.12
N ILE A 106 9.57 4.91 4.38
CA ILE A 106 8.93 6.15 4.81
C ILE A 106 7.55 6.18 4.17
N VAL A 107 6.52 6.51 4.94
CA VAL A 107 5.14 6.58 4.45
C VAL A 107 4.59 7.97 4.75
N ALA A 108 4.20 8.69 3.71
CA ALA A 108 3.37 9.89 3.85
C ALA A 108 1.93 9.43 4.06
N VAL A 109 1.34 9.84 5.18
CA VAL A 109 -0.02 9.48 5.58
C VAL A 109 -0.97 10.67 5.42
N PRO A 110 -2.27 10.43 5.20
CA PRO A 110 -3.26 11.51 5.07
C PRO A 110 -3.27 12.45 6.28
N SER A 111 -3.56 13.74 6.08
CA SER A 111 -3.48 14.75 7.13
C SER A 111 -4.49 14.56 8.28
N GLY A 112 -5.61 13.89 8.02
CA GLY A 112 -6.65 13.61 9.02
C GLY A 112 -6.45 12.29 9.77
N ILE A 113 -5.31 11.62 9.61
CA ILE A 113 -5.00 10.37 10.32
C ILE A 113 -4.86 10.60 11.83
N THR A 114 -5.40 9.69 12.64
CA THR A 114 -5.20 9.73 14.10
C THR A 114 -3.85 9.11 14.49
N GLU A 115 -3.31 9.44 15.66
CA GLU A 115 -2.05 8.85 16.12
C GLU A 115 -2.14 7.33 16.33
N VAL A 116 -3.32 6.81 16.68
CA VAL A 116 -3.58 5.36 16.78
C VAL A 116 -3.50 4.70 15.41
N GLU A 117 -4.16 5.28 14.39
CA GLU A 117 -4.09 4.79 13.00
C GLU A 117 -2.67 4.85 12.45
N LYS A 118 -1.96 5.95 12.69
CA LYS A 118 -0.56 6.14 12.27
C LYS A 118 0.37 5.10 12.90
N LYS A 119 0.19 4.82 14.20
CA LYS A 119 0.93 3.76 14.89
C LYS A 119 0.66 2.40 14.29
N ALA A 120 -0.60 2.11 13.96
CA ALA A 120 -0.97 0.85 13.37
C ALA A 120 -0.41 0.69 11.93
N VAL A 121 -0.37 1.74 11.11
CA VAL A 121 0.34 1.73 9.80
C VAL A 121 1.85 1.46 9.96
N LYS A 122 2.46 1.95 11.03
CA LYS A 122 3.88 1.74 11.31
C LYS A 122 4.19 0.30 11.76
N ASP A 123 3.26 -0.31 12.49
CA ASP A 123 3.44 -1.63 13.10
C ASP A 123 3.04 -2.79 12.18
N SER A 124 2.31 -2.50 11.10
CA SER A 124 1.94 -3.46 10.06
C SER A 124 3.10 -3.86 9.14
#